data_AF-A0A178FBM1-F1
#
_entry.id   AF-A0A178FBM1-F1
#
_cell.length_a   1.000
_cell.length_b   1.000
_cell.length_c   1.000
_cell.angle_alpha   90.00
_cell.angle_beta   90.00
_cell.angle_gamma   90.00
#
_symmetry.space_group_name_H-M   'P 1'
#
loop_
_entity.id
_entity.type
_entity.pdbx_description
1 polymer ?
#
loop_
_entity_poly.entity_id
_entity_poly.type
_entity_poly.pdbx_seq_one_letter_code
_entity_poly.pdbx_strand_id
1 'polypeptide(L)'
;MKDIELLKARKWFQLNENADLTHYLGQKIEFHITSRYFFKDSETYSHLEVEGQAVHQHAPSHTTALGSVYFSSESYKKNPITDYLHRRGSSVKDKHNTLKHFRQLAQGVEVIIPSSGIDYAQASGDSNPIHVSELFALYSGYRGRVTHGMFTSGFVRGLVESYVADNDVSRMRSWSCIFEGKVFEGDRLSVSIDHIGMCRGQLMISVKAENAVSGMKVLSARATIEQPTTAYVFTGQGSQQPGMGLELYKTSPAAQAVWTLADRYFINQYGFSILDIVRENPKHLTIHFGGARGHKIRDNYMALILDSKGENEVLTPKPLFPTITSCTRSYTFRSTSGLLHETQFTQPALALMEIARFEDMRSKGVVKEESLFAGHSLGEYVALVAVGKILTIEQMAALVFYRGLTMSNAVNRDSNGATNYSMCAVNPTRVSKTFSEVDLNWCVQEISRHTRGLLEIVNYNVLNVQYVCAGDLQGLATLTAVMNALASGGLNMSESQDVHDFIRKHSTLEQTQRPIALQRGLATIPLAVNVPFHSSLLQPGVDSFRHFLQKHINDSTIDSELLVGRYIPNLTAKPFELSLDYIRDTFEITKSPVLEKVMLNFNQAE
;
A
#
# COMPACT_ATOMS: atom_id res chain seq x y z
N MET A 1 -13.05 -12.48 -25.81
CA MET A 1 -14.01 -12.81 -26.89
C MET A 1 -14.44 -14.27 -26.84
N LYS A 2 -13.55 -15.25 -27.09
CA LYS A 2 -13.92 -16.69 -27.07
C LYS A 2 -14.59 -17.15 -25.76
N ASP A 3 -14.10 -16.71 -24.61
CA ASP A 3 -14.69 -17.09 -23.32
C ASP A 3 -16.05 -16.44 -23.05
N ILE A 4 -16.29 -15.24 -23.60
CA ILE A 4 -17.57 -14.55 -23.51
C ILE A 4 -18.63 -15.31 -24.32
N GLU A 5 -18.30 -15.69 -25.56
CA GLU A 5 -19.20 -16.50 -26.40
C GLU A 5 -19.52 -17.85 -25.76
N LEU A 6 -18.50 -18.50 -25.18
CA LEU A 6 -18.68 -19.77 -24.46
C LEU A 6 -19.56 -19.66 -23.21
N LEU A 7 -19.58 -18.49 -22.57
CA LEU A 7 -20.41 -18.20 -21.40
C LEU A 7 -21.84 -17.85 -21.82
N LYS A 8 -22.02 -17.01 -22.85
CA LYS A 8 -23.33 -16.67 -23.43
C LYS A 8 -24.06 -17.91 -23.98
N ALA A 9 -23.32 -18.92 -24.45
CA ALA A 9 -23.89 -20.18 -24.93
C ALA A 9 -24.43 -21.11 -23.81
N ARG A 10 -24.26 -20.78 -22.53
CA ARG A 10 -24.70 -21.62 -21.42
C ARG A 10 -26.16 -21.38 -21.11
N LYS A 11 -27.00 -22.40 -21.32
CA LYS A 11 -28.45 -22.36 -21.03
C LYS A 11 -28.79 -22.01 -19.57
N TRP A 12 -27.88 -22.30 -18.65
CA TRP A 12 -28.07 -22.00 -17.22
C TRP A 12 -27.70 -20.58 -16.82
N PHE A 13 -27.16 -19.77 -17.74
CA PHE A 13 -26.76 -18.40 -17.49
C PHE A 13 -27.62 -17.44 -18.31
N GLN A 14 -28.34 -16.55 -17.63
CA GLN A 14 -29.20 -15.56 -18.24
C GLN A 14 -28.63 -14.16 -17.97
N LEU A 15 -28.28 -13.45 -19.03
CA LEU A 15 -27.73 -12.11 -18.95
C LEU A 15 -28.85 -11.08 -18.73
N ASN A 16 -28.62 -10.08 -17.89
CA ASN A 16 -29.59 -8.98 -17.72
C ASN A 16 -29.72 -8.18 -19.02
N GLU A 17 -30.92 -7.68 -19.33
CA GLU A 17 -31.24 -7.02 -20.63
C GLU A 17 -30.28 -5.88 -21.00
N ASN A 18 -29.75 -5.16 -20.02
CA ASN A 18 -28.86 -4.01 -20.21
C ASN A 18 -27.36 -4.35 -20.04
N ALA A 19 -27.00 -5.60 -19.76
CA ALA A 19 -25.62 -5.99 -19.55
C ALA A 19 -24.98 -6.47 -20.86
N ASP A 20 -23.85 -5.88 -21.27
CA ASP A 20 -22.99 -6.45 -22.31
C ASP A 20 -21.65 -6.89 -21.74
N LEU A 21 -21.39 -8.19 -21.81
CA LEU A 21 -20.14 -8.81 -21.38
C LEU A 21 -18.90 -8.31 -22.15
N THR A 22 -19.07 -7.73 -23.35
CA THR A 22 -17.93 -7.17 -24.11
C THR A 22 -17.29 -5.98 -23.39
N HIS A 23 -18.06 -5.22 -22.61
CA HIS A 23 -17.56 -4.11 -21.79
C HIS A 23 -16.61 -4.57 -20.68
N TYR A 24 -16.68 -5.85 -20.29
CA TYR A 24 -15.87 -6.45 -19.22
C TYR A 24 -14.72 -7.31 -19.76
N LEU A 25 -14.32 -7.11 -21.03
CA LEU A 25 -13.22 -7.86 -21.63
C LEU A 25 -11.91 -7.61 -20.87
N GLY A 26 -11.28 -8.70 -20.39
CA GLY A 26 -10.06 -8.63 -19.59
C GLY A 26 -10.31 -8.38 -18.10
N GLN A 27 -11.56 -8.23 -17.68
CA GLN A 27 -11.96 -8.04 -16.29
C GLN A 27 -12.47 -9.35 -15.68
N LYS A 28 -12.56 -9.40 -14.35
CA LYS A 28 -13.04 -10.57 -13.60
C LYS A 28 -14.55 -10.50 -13.39
N ILE A 29 -15.22 -11.64 -13.54
CA ILE A 29 -16.64 -11.83 -13.21
C ILE A 29 -16.71 -12.90 -12.13
N GLU A 30 -17.44 -12.63 -11.06
CA GLU A 30 -17.64 -13.56 -9.96
C GLU A 30 -19.01 -14.24 -10.08
N PHE A 31 -19.05 -15.53 -9.75
CA PHE A 31 -20.30 -16.31 -9.73
C PHE A 31 -20.60 -16.70 -8.29
N HIS A 32 -21.69 -16.15 -7.74
CA HIS A 32 -22.16 -16.46 -6.40
C HIS A 32 -23.34 -17.42 -6.54
N ILE A 33 -23.09 -18.71 -6.35
CA ILE A 33 -24.06 -19.79 -6.58
C ILE A 33 -24.33 -20.60 -5.31
N THR A 34 -25.56 -21.05 -5.18
CA THR A 34 -26.02 -22.02 -4.18
C THR A 34 -26.52 -23.25 -4.91
N SER A 35 -26.14 -24.44 -4.45
CA SER A 35 -26.60 -25.71 -5.02
C SER A 35 -27.33 -26.53 -3.97
N ARG A 36 -28.56 -26.95 -4.27
CA ARG A 36 -29.37 -27.86 -3.45
C ARG A 36 -29.33 -29.24 -4.10
N TYR A 37 -28.88 -30.22 -3.33
CA TYR A 37 -28.76 -31.61 -3.77
C TYR A 37 -29.84 -32.44 -3.08
N PHE A 38 -30.63 -33.15 -3.87
CA PHE A 38 -31.64 -34.08 -3.38
C PHE A 38 -31.18 -35.49 -3.68
N PHE A 39 -31.24 -36.36 -2.69
CA PHE A 39 -30.72 -37.72 -2.75
C PHE A 39 -31.89 -38.71 -2.72
N LYS A 40 -31.81 -39.74 -3.56
CA LYS A 40 -32.76 -40.86 -3.54
C LYS A 40 -32.27 -41.97 -2.61
N ASP A 41 -30.97 -42.23 -2.61
CA ASP A 41 -30.27 -43.13 -1.70
C ASP A 41 -28.82 -42.65 -1.47
N SER A 42 -27.99 -43.46 -0.80
CA SER A 42 -26.61 -43.12 -0.45
C SER A 42 -25.68 -42.89 -1.65
N GLU A 43 -26.05 -43.36 -2.85
CA GLU A 43 -25.22 -43.32 -4.05
C GLU A 43 -25.88 -42.59 -5.23
N THR A 44 -27.20 -42.42 -5.20
CA THR A 44 -27.97 -41.84 -6.30
C THR A 44 -28.66 -40.53 -5.93
N TYR A 45 -28.49 -39.56 -6.82
CA TYR A 45 -29.14 -38.25 -6.74
C TYR A 45 -30.52 -38.31 -7.40
N SER A 46 -31.52 -37.69 -6.77
CA SER A 46 -32.87 -37.54 -7.35
C SER A 46 -32.99 -36.25 -8.15
N HIS A 47 -32.41 -35.15 -7.67
CA HIS A 47 -32.62 -33.82 -8.24
C HIS A 47 -31.52 -32.84 -7.81
N LEU A 48 -31.16 -31.92 -8.69
CA LEU A 48 -30.22 -30.83 -8.43
C LEU A 48 -30.84 -29.52 -8.85
N GLU A 49 -30.82 -28.56 -7.93
CA GLU A 49 -31.13 -27.17 -8.20
C GLU A 49 -29.90 -26.30 -7.94
N VAL A 50 -29.60 -25.40 -8.87
CA VAL A 50 -28.53 -24.41 -8.72
C VAL A 50 -29.09 -23.06 -9.06
N GLU A 51 -28.97 -22.13 -8.12
CA GLU A 51 -29.42 -20.75 -8.24
C GLU A 51 -28.27 -19.82 -7.87
N GLY A 52 -28.22 -18.64 -8.49
CA GLY A 52 -27.21 -17.66 -8.15
C GLY A 52 -27.17 -16.48 -9.10
N GLN A 53 -26.11 -15.68 -8.99
CA GLN A 53 -25.89 -14.51 -9.83
C GLN A 53 -24.44 -14.44 -10.29
N ALA A 54 -24.25 -13.89 -11.49
CA ALA A 54 -22.95 -13.43 -11.95
C ALA A 54 -22.85 -11.93 -11.70
N VAL A 55 -21.77 -11.52 -11.05
CA VAL A 55 -21.54 -10.14 -10.66
C VAL A 55 -20.17 -9.66 -11.10
N HIS A 56 -20.06 -8.37 -11.36
CA HIS A 56 -18.78 -7.70 -11.53
C HIS A 56 -18.57 -6.75 -10.35
N GLN A 57 -17.47 -6.95 -9.64
CA GLN A 57 -17.13 -6.16 -8.47
C GLN A 57 -16.22 -5.00 -8.90
N HIS A 58 -16.76 -3.78 -8.86
CA HIS A 58 -16.02 -2.55 -9.14
C HIS A 58 -15.18 -2.14 -7.92
N ALA A 59 -15.77 -2.28 -6.73
CA ALA A 59 -15.20 -1.99 -5.42
C ALA A 59 -15.75 -3.00 -4.38
N PRO A 60 -15.13 -3.16 -3.20
CA PRO A 60 -15.65 -4.01 -2.12
C PRO A 60 -17.14 -3.78 -1.83
N SER A 61 -17.61 -2.53 -1.88
CA SER A 61 -19.00 -2.12 -1.63
C SER A 61 -19.85 -1.92 -2.90
N HIS A 62 -19.26 -1.85 -4.09
CA HIS A 62 -20.00 -1.62 -5.34
C HIS A 62 -19.92 -2.81 -6.30
N THR A 63 -21.05 -3.52 -6.40
CA THR A 63 -21.17 -4.75 -7.19
C THR A 63 -22.30 -4.61 -8.20
N THR A 64 -21.97 -4.83 -9.48
CA THR A 64 -22.95 -4.78 -10.58
C THR A 64 -23.39 -6.19 -10.93
N ALA A 65 -24.69 -6.48 -10.82
CA ALA A 65 -25.26 -7.75 -11.25
C ALA A 65 -25.32 -7.83 -12.78
N LEU A 66 -24.60 -8.80 -13.37
CA LEU A 66 -24.53 -8.99 -14.82
C LEU A 66 -25.58 -9.97 -15.33
N GLY A 67 -26.02 -10.91 -14.50
CA GLY A 67 -27.00 -11.92 -14.88
C GLY A 67 -27.30 -12.92 -13.77
N SER A 68 -28.32 -13.74 -13.99
CA SER A 68 -28.74 -14.81 -13.10
C SER A 68 -28.25 -16.18 -13.57
N VAL A 69 -28.04 -17.07 -12.61
CA VAL A 69 -27.71 -18.47 -12.82
C VAL A 69 -28.89 -19.30 -12.34
N TYR A 70 -29.43 -20.14 -13.20
CA TYR A 70 -30.48 -21.08 -12.86
C TYR A 70 -30.28 -22.41 -13.59
N PHE A 71 -30.30 -23.51 -12.85
CA PHE A 71 -30.25 -24.86 -13.42
C PHE A 71 -31.01 -25.83 -12.53
N SER A 72 -31.79 -26.69 -13.18
CA SER A 72 -32.57 -27.72 -12.53
C SER A 72 -32.46 -29.00 -13.35
N SER A 73 -32.13 -30.13 -12.72
CA SER A 73 -32.04 -31.43 -13.41
C SER A 73 -32.32 -32.60 -12.48
N GLU A 74 -33.18 -33.52 -12.94
CA GLU A 74 -33.47 -34.80 -12.30
C GLU A 74 -32.44 -35.89 -12.62
N SER A 75 -31.55 -35.64 -13.60
CA SER A 75 -30.51 -36.60 -14.00
C SER A 75 -29.17 -35.89 -14.14
N TYR A 76 -28.27 -36.15 -13.19
CA TYR A 76 -26.92 -35.63 -13.21
C TYR A 76 -25.96 -36.58 -12.49
N LYS A 77 -24.73 -36.69 -13.00
CA LYS A 77 -23.64 -37.41 -12.31
C LYS A 77 -22.77 -36.47 -11.47
N LYS A 78 -22.67 -35.21 -11.89
CA LYS A 78 -21.90 -34.15 -11.24
C LYS A 78 -22.58 -32.82 -11.56
N ASN A 79 -22.50 -31.86 -10.64
CA ASN A 79 -23.02 -30.51 -10.86
C ASN A 79 -22.27 -29.83 -12.03
N PRO A 80 -22.95 -29.56 -13.17
CA PRO A 80 -22.28 -29.10 -14.39
C PRO A 80 -21.83 -27.64 -14.29
N ILE A 81 -22.45 -26.84 -13.44
CA ILE A 81 -22.09 -25.43 -13.24
C ILE A 81 -20.82 -25.34 -12.42
N THR A 82 -20.76 -26.01 -11.27
CA THR A 82 -19.53 -26.00 -10.45
C THR A 82 -18.37 -26.61 -11.23
N ASP A 83 -18.58 -27.69 -11.99
CA ASP A 83 -17.55 -28.26 -12.86
C ASP A 83 -17.05 -27.30 -13.95
N TYR A 84 -17.96 -26.55 -14.59
CA TYR A 84 -17.61 -25.51 -15.55
C TYR A 84 -16.77 -24.40 -14.90
N LEU A 85 -17.24 -23.88 -13.75
CA LEU A 85 -16.57 -22.81 -13.02
C LEU A 85 -15.19 -23.25 -12.48
N HIS A 86 -15.04 -24.50 -12.05
CA HIS A 86 -13.74 -25.05 -11.63
C HIS A 86 -12.75 -25.19 -12.79
N ARG A 87 -13.23 -25.53 -14.00
CA ARG A 87 -12.36 -25.66 -15.19
C ARG A 87 -12.01 -24.34 -15.85
N ARG A 88 -12.88 -23.33 -15.73
CA ARG A 88 -12.77 -22.05 -16.45
C ARG A 88 -12.52 -20.85 -15.55
N GLY A 89 -12.57 -21.03 -14.25
CA GLY A 89 -12.36 -19.98 -13.25
C GLY A 89 -11.60 -20.51 -12.04
N SER A 90 -11.60 -19.72 -10.98
CA SER A 90 -11.01 -20.06 -9.70
C SER A 90 -11.95 -19.67 -8.57
N SER A 91 -11.99 -20.44 -7.48
CA SER A 91 -12.78 -20.07 -6.30
C SER A 91 -12.31 -18.73 -5.72
N VAL A 92 -13.28 -17.84 -5.47
CA VAL A 92 -13.05 -16.58 -4.74
C VAL A 92 -13.00 -16.85 -3.23
N LYS A 93 -13.73 -17.88 -2.75
CA LYS A 93 -13.62 -18.37 -1.37
C LYS A 93 -12.21 -18.89 -1.16
N ASP A 94 -11.47 -18.07 -0.42
CA ASP A 94 -10.15 -18.24 0.16
C ASP A 94 -9.13 -18.96 -0.73
N LYS A 95 -8.35 -18.16 -1.47
CA LYS A 95 -6.98 -18.55 -1.77
C LYS A 95 -6.21 -18.63 -0.44
N HIS A 96 -6.36 -19.77 0.22
CA HIS A 96 -5.55 -20.14 1.35
C HIS A 96 -4.13 -20.28 0.85
N ASN A 97 -3.28 -19.32 1.18
CA ASN A 97 -1.86 -19.44 0.91
C ASN A 97 -1.27 -20.27 2.02
N THR A 98 -1.24 -21.59 1.80
CA THR A 98 -0.56 -22.50 2.71
C THR A 98 0.93 -22.18 2.70
N LEU A 99 1.52 -22.13 3.90
CA LEU A 99 2.96 -21.98 4.02
C LEU A 99 3.63 -23.23 3.47
N LYS A 100 4.78 -23.07 2.80
CA LYS A 100 5.60 -24.22 2.34
C LYS A 100 5.97 -25.15 3.49
N HIS A 101 6.17 -24.58 4.67
CA HIS A 101 6.37 -25.28 5.93
C HIS A 101 5.46 -24.64 6.96
N PHE A 102 4.66 -25.44 7.66
CA PHE A 102 3.87 -24.93 8.79
C PHE A 102 4.83 -24.44 9.87
N ARG A 103 4.47 -23.34 10.54
CA ARG A 103 5.21 -22.86 11.70
C ARG A 103 4.49 -23.39 12.93
N GLN A 104 5.15 -24.27 13.67
CA GLN A 104 4.64 -24.76 14.95
C GLN A 104 4.69 -23.62 15.97
N LEU A 105 3.54 -23.26 16.52
CA LEU A 105 3.41 -22.19 17.52
C LEU A 105 3.46 -22.75 18.94
N ALA A 106 2.84 -23.91 19.14
CA ALA A 106 2.90 -24.67 20.39
C ALA A 106 2.84 -26.17 20.09
N GLN A 107 3.59 -26.97 20.84
CA GLN A 107 3.61 -28.43 20.71
C GLN A 107 3.50 -29.07 22.09
N GLY A 108 2.68 -30.10 22.19
CA GLY A 108 2.61 -30.92 23.40
C GLY A 108 2.13 -30.16 24.63
N VAL A 109 1.27 -29.15 24.45
CA VAL A 109 0.66 -28.44 25.58
C VAL A 109 -0.27 -29.40 26.28
N GLU A 110 0.18 -29.94 27.42
CA GLU A 110 -0.59 -30.87 28.22
C GLU A 110 -1.57 -30.13 29.12
N VAL A 111 -2.84 -30.54 29.04
CA VAL A 111 -3.93 -30.00 29.84
C VAL A 111 -4.76 -31.13 30.40
N ILE A 112 -5.18 -30.99 31.66
CA ILE A 112 -6.06 -31.96 32.33
C ILE A 112 -7.50 -31.48 32.18
N ILE A 113 -8.38 -32.37 31.77
CA ILE A 113 -9.81 -32.07 31.65
C ILE A 113 -10.43 -31.96 33.04
N PRO A 114 -10.98 -30.79 33.41
CA PRO A 114 -11.50 -30.57 34.75
C PRO A 114 -12.87 -31.23 34.94
N SER A 115 -13.25 -31.39 36.20
CA SER A 115 -14.59 -31.82 36.61
C SER A 115 -15.59 -30.67 36.50
N SER A 116 -15.90 -30.23 35.27
CA SER A 116 -16.77 -29.07 35.01
C SER A 116 -17.99 -29.40 34.16
N GLY A 117 -18.30 -30.69 33.96
CA GLY A 117 -19.42 -31.12 33.12
C GLY A 117 -20.78 -30.64 33.61
N ILE A 118 -21.00 -30.59 34.93
CA ILE A 118 -22.25 -30.10 35.52
C ILE A 118 -22.37 -28.59 35.34
N ASP A 119 -21.31 -27.84 35.69
CA ASP A 119 -21.27 -26.38 35.57
C ASP A 119 -21.47 -25.94 34.11
N TYR A 120 -20.82 -26.64 33.18
CA TYR A 120 -20.99 -26.39 31.75
C TYR A 120 -22.41 -26.70 31.27
N ALA A 121 -23.03 -27.79 31.72
CA ALA A 121 -24.42 -28.11 31.38
C ALA A 121 -25.39 -27.01 31.85
N GLN A 122 -25.18 -26.48 33.07
CA GLN A 122 -25.97 -25.37 33.59
C GLN A 122 -25.78 -24.09 32.78
N ALA A 123 -24.53 -23.75 32.45
CA ALA A 123 -24.21 -22.52 31.72
C ALA A 123 -24.64 -22.56 30.24
N SER A 124 -24.46 -23.70 29.57
CA SER A 124 -24.77 -23.86 28.14
C SER A 124 -26.22 -24.26 27.88
N GLY A 125 -26.93 -24.78 28.88
CA GLY A 125 -28.24 -25.42 28.73
C GLY A 125 -28.18 -26.84 28.15
N ASP A 126 -27.00 -27.35 27.76
CA ASP A 126 -26.83 -28.72 27.28
C ASP A 126 -26.88 -29.72 28.43
N SER A 127 -28.10 -30.13 28.78
CA SER A 127 -28.40 -31.10 29.82
C SER A 127 -28.48 -32.54 29.32
N ASN A 128 -27.81 -32.87 28.20
CA ASN A 128 -27.81 -34.24 27.69
C ASN A 128 -27.32 -35.23 28.77
N PRO A 129 -28.14 -36.25 29.14
CA PRO A 129 -27.86 -37.14 30.27
C PRO A 129 -26.50 -37.85 30.24
N ILE A 130 -25.93 -38.11 29.06
CA ILE A 130 -24.61 -38.78 28.93
C ILE A 130 -23.45 -37.97 29.54
N HIS A 131 -23.64 -36.67 29.76
CA HIS A 131 -22.65 -35.77 30.35
C HIS A 131 -22.85 -35.55 31.84
N VAL A 132 -24.08 -35.65 32.33
CA VAL A 132 -24.46 -35.29 33.71
C VAL A 132 -24.73 -36.50 34.60
N SER A 133 -25.17 -37.63 34.03
CA SER A 133 -25.53 -38.84 34.75
C SER A 133 -24.65 -40.02 34.35
N GLU A 134 -23.99 -40.62 35.34
CA GLU A 134 -23.16 -41.81 35.13
C GLU A 134 -23.99 -43.00 34.65
N LEU A 135 -25.21 -43.19 35.18
CA LEU A 135 -26.11 -44.26 34.77
C LEU A 135 -26.46 -44.19 33.28
N PHE A 136 -26.81 -43.00 32.77
CA PHE A 136 -27.12 -42.82 31.36
C PHE A 136 -25.90 -42.97 30.45
N ALA A 137 -24.72 -42.54 30.92
CA ALA A 137 -23.49 -42.71 30.18
C ALA A 137 -23.11 -44.20 30.04
N LEU A 138 -23.21 -44.97 31.13
CA LEU A 138 -23.01 -46.42 31.14
C LEU A 138 -24.05 -47.15 30.27
N TYR A 139 -25.33 -46.75 30.36
CA TYR A 139 -26.40 -47.26 29.50
C TYR A 139 -26.11 -47.06 28.01
N SER A 140 -25.45 -45.95 27.67
CA SER A 140 -25.05 -45.61 26.29
C SER A 140 -23.76 -46.31 25.85
N GLY A 141 -23.20 -47.21 26.66
CA GLY A 141 -21.97 -47.96 26.35
C GLY A 141 -20.68 -47.19 26.60
N TYR A 142 -20.72 -46.06 27.32
CA TYR A 142 -19.51 -45.32 27.70
C TYR A 142 -18.98 -45.79 29.05
N ARG A 143 -17.67 -45.63 29.27
CA ARG A 143 -16.99 -46.03 30.53
C ARG A 143 -17.32 -45.15 31.75
N GLY A 144 -18.09 -44.09 31.56
CA GLY A 144 -18.39 -43.06 32.54
C GLY A 144 -18.93 -41.81 31.84
N ARG A 145 -19.19 -40.73 32.60
CA ARG A 145 -19.66 -39.46 32.05
C ARG A 145 -18.67 -38.92 31.01
N VAL A 146 -19.18 -38.64 29.82
CA VAL A 146 -18.38 -38.05 28.73
C VAL A 146 -18.36 -36.54 28.92
N THR A 147 -17.22 -35.89 28.79
CA THR A 147 -17.14 -34.42 28.78
C THR A 147 -17.83 -33.87 27.53
N HIS A 148 -18.59 -32.78 27.66
CA HIS A 148 -19.24 -32.14 26.52
C HIS A 148 -18.22 -31.82 25.42
N GLY A 149 -18.56 -32.13 24.17
CA GLY A 149 -17.72 -31.76 23.02
C GLY A 149 -17.52 -30.25 22.95
N MET A 150 -18.60 -29.48 23.14
CA MET A 150 -18.54 -28.03 23.11
C MET A 150 -17.73 -27.41 24.26
N PHE A 151 -17.68 -28.06 25.43
CA PHE A 151 -16.73 -27.69 26.50
C PHE A 151 -15.29 -27.86 26.01
N THR A 152 -14.97 -29.03 25.45
CA THR A 152 -13.62 -29.32 24.90
C THR A 152 -13.25 -28.33 23.80
N SER A 153 -14.20 -27.96 22.94
CA SER A 153 -14.02 -26.95 21.89
C SER A 153 -13.68 -25.58 22.47
N GLY A 154 -14.47 -25.07 23.43
CA GLY A 154 -14.23 -23.79 24.08
C GLY A 154 -12.90 -23.76 24.85
N PHE A 155 -12.57 -24.86 25.53
CA PHE A 155 -11.33 -24.99 26.29
C PHE A 155 -10.09 -24.96 25.39
N VAL A 156 -10.08 -25.75 24.30
CA VAL A 156 -8.97 -25.75 23.33
C VAL A 156 -8.90 -24.41 22.59
N ARG A 157 -10.04 -23.80 22.24
CA ARG A 157 -10.09 -22.45 21.65
C ARG A 157 -9.43 -21.42 22.56
N GLY A 158 -9.70 -21.45 23.87
CA GLY A 158 -9.10 -20.55 24.84
C GLY A 158 -7.57 -20.67 24.92
N LEU A 159 -7.03 -21.89 24.81
CA LEU A 159 -5.58 -22.10 24.69
C LEU A 159 -5.04 -21.42 23.43
N VAL A 160 -5.71 -21.60 22.28
CA VAL A 160 -5.29 -20.98 21.02
C VAL A 160 -5.31 -19.45 21.10
N GLU A 161 -6.32 -18.87 21.75
CA GLU A 161 -6.37 -17.43 22.00
C GLU A 161 -5.19 -16.96 22.87
N SER A 162 -4.84 -17.69 23.92
CA SER A 162 -3.70 -17.35 24.78
C SER A 162 -2.36 -17.45 24.05
N TYR A 163 -2.16 -18.45 23.19
CA TYR A 163 -0.87 -18.70 22.53
C TYR A 163 -0.69 -17.92 21.22
N VAL A 164 -1.77 -17.54 20.53
CA VAL A 164 -1.70 -16.96 19.17
C VAL A 164 -2.25 -15.54 19.11
N ALA A 165 -3.25 -15.24 19.92
CA ALA A 165 -3.93 -13.94 19.92
C ALA A 165 -3.45 -13.01 21.04
N ASP A 166 -2.46 -13.39 21.85
CA ASP A 166 -1.95 -12.62 22.99
C ASP A 166 -3.08 -12.23 23.98
N ASN A 167 -4.07 -13.11 24.14
CA ASN A 167 -5.32 -12.89 24.90
C ASN A 167 -6.22 -11.75 24.36
N ASP A 168 -5.96 -11.21 23.17
CA ASP A 168 -6.89 -10.31 22.49
C ASP A 168 -7.98 -11.13 21.78
N VAL A 169 -9.10 -11.30 22.49
CA VAL A 169 -10.29 -12.04 22.02
C VAL A 169 -10.86 -11.46 20.73
N SER A 170 -10.62 -10.18 20.42
CA SER A 170 -11.14 -9.54 19.21
C SER A 170 -10.46 -10.04 17.93
N ARG A 171 -9.30 -10.70 18.04
CA ARG A 171 -8.56 -11.22 16.89
C ARG A 171 -9.09 -12.55 16.37
N MET A 172 -9.78 -13.35 17.19
CA MET A 172 -10.36 -14.62 16.73
C MET A 172 -11.55 -14.34 15.80
N ARG A 173 -11.42 -14.67 14.51
CA ARG A 173 -12.46 -14.40 13.49
C ARG A 173 -13.30 -15.61 13.16
N SER A 174 -12.69 -16.79 13.16
CA SER A 174 -13.41 -18.04 12.96
C SER A 174 -12.81 -19.15 13.81
N TRP A 175 -13.67 -20.09 14.21
CA TRP A 175 -13.30 -21.31 14.88
C TRP A 175 -14.19 -22.44 14.38
N SER A 176 -13.59 -23.54 13.93
CA SER A 176 -14.28 -24.74 13.49
C SER A 176 -13.55 -25.95 14.02
N CYS A 177 -14.26 -26.87 14.64
CA CYS A 177 -13.68 -28.09 15.22
C CYS A 177 -14.46 -29.33 14.81
N ILE A 178 -13.76 -30.46 14.78
CA ILE A 178 -14.30 -31.80 14.56
C ILE A 178 -13.99 -32.61 15.82
N PHE A 179 -15.02 -33.23 16.39
CA PHE A 179 -14.89 -34.13 17.53
C PHE A 179 -14.57 -35.54 17.02
N GLU A 180 -13.31 -35.93 17.11
CA GLU A 180 -12.82 -37.24 16.63
C GLU A 180 -12.88 -38.31 17.71
N GLY A 181 -12.69 -37.91 18.98
CA GLY A 181 -12.64 -38.81 20.12
C GLY A 181 -13.52 -38.34 21.27
N LYS A 182 -13.85 -39.27 22.16
CA LYS A 182 -14.54 -38.97 23.42
C LYS A 182 -13.50 -38.66 24.49
N VAL A 183 -13.85 -37.70 25.35
CA VAL A 183 -13.00 -37.21 26.42
C VAL A 183 -13.73 -37.40 27.73
N PHE A 184 -12.99 -37.77 28.77
CA PHE A 184 -13.51 -38.01 30.10
C PHE A 184 -12.82 -37.08 31.09
N GLU A 185 -13.48 -36.85 32.21
CA GLU A 185 -12.92 -36.13 33.35
C GLU A 185 -11.57 -36.74 33.78
N GLY A 186 -10.57 -35.89 34.00
CA GLY A 186 -9.21 -36.32 34.38
C GLY A 186 -8.34 -36.81 33.21
N ASP A 187 -8.88 -36.96 31.99
CA ASP A 187 -8.05 -37.24 30.82
C ASP A 187 -7.04 -36.11 30.61
N ARG A 188 -5.80 -36.48 30.25
CA ARG A 188 -4.76 -35.55 29.81
C ARG A 188 -4.83 -35.40 28.31
N LEU A 189 -5.01 -34.18 27.82
CA LEU A 189 -4.93 -33.86 26.40
C LEU A 189 -3.58 -33.20 26.09
N SER A 190 -2.95 -33.62 25.02
CA SER A 190 -1.79 -32.97 24.40
C SER A 190 -2.28 -32.16 23.20
N VAL A 191 -2.10 -30.84 23.26
CA VAL A 191 -2.55 -29.91 22.22
C VAL A 191 -1.36 -29.38 21.43
N SER A 192 -1.47 -29.44 20.10
CA SER A 192 -0.52 -28.86 19.15
C SER A 192 -1.21 -27.79 18.30
N ILE A 193 -0.54 -26.66 18.11
CA ILE A 193 -1.04 -25.48 17.43
C ILE A 193 -0.06 -25.11 16.32
N ASP A 194 -0.51 -25.18 15.08
CA ASP A 194 0.30 -24.92 13.89
C ASP A 194 -0.26 -23.73 13.10
N HIS A 195 0.60 -22.77 12.75
CA HIS A 195 0.29 -21.76 11.74
C HIS A 195 0.53 -22.37 10.36
N ILE A 196 -0.55 -22.60 9.61
CA ILE A 196 -0.55 -23.38 8.37
C ILE A 196 -0.60 -22.52 7.11
N GLY A 197 -0.99 -21.25 7.21
CA GLY A 197 -1.24 -20.42 6.05
C GLY A 197 -1.75 -19.03 6.38
N MET A 198 -1.97 -18.23 5.35
CA MET A 198 -2.48 -16.87 5.44
C MET A 198 -3.68 -16.68 4.51
N CYS A 199 -4.67 -15.91 4.97
CA CYS A 199 -5.81 -15.51 4.16
C CYS A 199 -6.16 -14.03 4.45
N ARG A 200 -6.00 -13.14 3.45
CA ARG A 200 -6.40 -11.73 3.54
C ARG A 200 -5.91 -11.00 4.82
N GLY A 201 -4.68 -11.29 5.23
CA GLY A 201 -4.08 -10.72 6.43
C GLY A 201 -4.42 -11.45 7.74
N GLN A 202 -5.16 -12.56 7.68
CA GLN A 202 -5.45 -13.41 8.82
C GLN A 202 -4.53 -14.63 8.83
N LEU A 203 -4.05 -14.99 10.01
CA LEU A 203 -3.35 -16.24 10.31
C LEU A 203 -4.34 -17.39 10.19
N MET A 204 -3.98 -18.44 9.45
CA MET A 204 -4.72 -19.69 9.43
C MET A 204 -4.06 -20.69 10.38
N ILE A 205 -4.80 -21.12 11.38
CA ILE A 205 -4.31 -22.02 12.42
C ILE A 205 -4.94 -23.40 12.26
N SER A 206 -4.12 -24.43 12.40
CA SER A 206 -4.55 -25.81 12.58
C SER A 206 -4.25 -26.24 14.00
N VAL A 207 -5.19 -26.92 14.63
CA VAL A 207 -5.06 -27.40 16.00
C VAL A 207 -5.36 -28.89 16.02
N LYS A 208 -4.56 -29.63 16.78
CA LYS A 208 -4.77 -31.05 17.05
C LYS A 208 -4.70 -31.27 18.54
N ALA A 209 -5.71 -31.91 19.10
CA ALA A 209 -5.72 -32.38 20.47
C ALA A 209 -5.85 -33.90 20.47
N GLU A 210 -4.95 -34.55 21.19
CA GLU A 210 -4.89 -36.01 21.33
C GLU A 210 -4.83 -36.35 22.82
N ASN A 211 -5.35 -37.50 23.22
CA ASN A 211 -5.16 -37.96 24.59
C ASN A 211 -3.65 -38.27 24.78
N ALA A 212 -3.02 -37.59 25.73
CA ALA A 212 -1.57 -37.66 25.96
C ALA A 212 -1.09 -39.06 26.35
N VAL A 213 -1.97 -39.90 26.91
CA VAL A 213 -1.62 -41.26 27.35
C VAL A 213 -1.86 -42.27 26.24
N SER A 214 -3.04 -42.25 25.61
CA SER A 214 -3.41 -43.26 24.61
C SER A 214 -3.01 -42.91 23.18
N GLY A 215 -2.65 -41.66 22.91
CA GLY A 215 -2.40 -41.15 21.55
C GLY A 215 -3.66 -41.07 20.67
N MET A 216 -4.85 -41.32 21.23
CA MET A 216 -6.09 -41.24 20.46
C MET A 216 -6.43 -39.78 20.15
N LYS A 217 -6.78 -39.51 18.89
CA LYS A 217 -7.22 -38.19 18.48
C LYS A 217 -8.56 -37.83 19.11
N VAL A 218 -8.65 -36.60 19.59
CA VAL A 218 -9.79 -36.10 20.34
C VAL A 218 -10.48 -34.98 19.56
N LEU A 219 -9.72 -33.98 19.13
CA LEU A 219 -10.25 -32.80 18.47
C LEU A 219 -9.28 -32.31 17.40
N SER A 220 -9.80 -32.08 16.20
CA SER A 220 -9.11 -31.36 15.13
C SER A 220 -9.82 -30.03 14.92
N ALA A 221 -9.09 -28.92 14.87
CA ALA A 221 -9.67 -27.59 14.68
C ALA A 221 -8.92 -26.74 13.66
N ARG A 222 -9.65 -25.80 13.07
CA ARG A 222 -9.14 -24.72 12.24
C ARG A 222 -9.66 -23.39 12.74
N ALA A 223 -8.81 -22.38 12.69
CA ALA A 223 -9.17 -21.02 13.06
C ALA A 223 -8.58 -20.01 12.07
N THR A 224 -9.26 -18.87 11.92
CA THR A 224 -8.65 -17.67 11.35
C THR A 224 -8.52 -16.61 12.43
N ILE A 225 -7.31 -16.06 12.57
CA ILE A 225 -6.97 -15.10 13.62
C ILE A 225 -6.35 -13.87 12.95
N GLU A 226 -6.84 -12.68 13.30
CA GLU A 226 -6.27 -11.42 12.81
C GLU A 226 -4.80 -11.28 13.20
N GLN A 227 -4.02 -10.71 12.28
CA GLN A 227 -2.72 -10.15 12.63
C GLN A 227 -2.88 -8.98 13.62
N PRO A 228 -1.83 -8.66 14.39
CA PRO A 228 -1.78 -7.42 15.16
C PRO A 228 -2.10 -6.20 14.30
N THR A 229 -2.51 -5.10 14.96
CA THR A 229 -2.74 -3.82 14.28
C THR A 229 -1.50 -3.44 13.48
N THR A 230 -1.70 -3.24 12.18
CA THR A 230 -0.64 -3.05 11.19
C THR A 230 -0.87 -1.75 10.45
N ALA A 231 0.22 -1.05 10.12
CA ALA A 231 0.21 0.09 9.21
C ALA A 231 1.27 -0.11 8.13
N TYR A 232 0.97 0.28 6.89
CA TYR A 232 1.90 0.21 5.77
C TYR A 232 2.50 1.58 5.48
N VAL A 233 3.82 1.68 5.58
CA VAL A 233 4.56 2.91 5.25
C VAL A 233 5.45 2.66 4.04
N PHE A 234 5.29 3.50 3.02
CA PHE A 234 6.04 3.40 1.76
C PHE A 234 7.16 4.44 1.71
N THR A 235 8.32 4.05 1.18
CA THR A 235 9.54 4.86 1.24
C THR A 235 9.55 5.93 0.15
N GLY A 236 10.31 6.99 0.40
CA GLY A 236 10.55 8.05 -0.58
C GLY A 236 11.74 7.76 -1.49
N GLN A 237 12.15 8.78 -2.24
CA GLN A 237 13.40 8.77 -3.00
C GLN A 237 14.62 8.77 -2.08
N GLY A 238 15.70 8.09 -2.50
CA GLY A 238 17.02 8.12 -1.83
C GLY A 238 17.69 6.75 -1.67
N SER A 239 16.93 5.66 -1.79
CA SER A 239 17.36 4.27 -1.60
C SER A 239 17.56 3.49 -2.90
N GLN A 240 17.54 4.18 -4.05
CA GLN A 240 17.66 3.54 -5.36
C GLN A 240 19.04 2.92 -5.58
N GLN A 241 19.05 1.72 -6.17
CA GLN A 241 20.27 1.01 -6.52
C GLN A 241 20.05 0.14 -7.77
N PRO A 242 21.09 -0.06 -8.60
CA PRO A 242 21.02 -0.98 -9.73
C PRO A 242 20.57 -2.37 -9.29
N GLY A 243 19.69 -2.99 -10.07
CA GLY A 243 19.16 -4.33 -9.80
C GLY A 243 18.09 -4.41 -8.70
N MET A 244 17.65 -3.30 -8.11
CA MET A 244 16.61 -3.31 -7.08
C MET A 244 15.33 -4.02 -7.56
N GLY A 245 14.78 -4.89 -6.72
CA GLY A 245 13.55 -5.64 -7.01
C GLY A 245 13.68 -6.73 -8.08
N LEU A 246 14.82 -6.89 -8.76
CA LEU A 246 14.95 -7.85 -9.87
C LEU A 246 15.00 -9.31 -9.42
N GLU A 247 15.44 -9.60 -8.19
CA GLU A 247 15.35 -10.96 -7.63
C GLU A 247 13.88 -11.36 -7.42
N LEU A 248 13.07 -10.45 -6.86
CA LEU A 248 11.64 -10.68 -6.67
C LEU A 248 10.91 -10.77 -8.02
N TYR A 249 11.28 -9.92 -8.99
CA TYR A 249 10.78 -10.00 -10.36
C TYR A 249 10.97 -11.39 -10.99
N LYS A 250 12.10 -12.06 -10.71
CA LYS A 250 12.38 -13.42 -11.23
C LYS A 250 11.58 -14.51 -10.54
N THR A 251 11.24 -14.32 -9.27
CA THR A 251 10.70 -15.38 -8.40
C THR A 251 9.20 -15.27 -8.12
N SER A 252 8.62 -14.08 -8.26
CA SER A 252 7.22 -13.79 -7.96
C SER A 252 6.44 -13.39 -9.21
N PRO A 253 5.42 -14.18 -9.64
CA PRO A 253 4.56 -13.81 -10.76
C PRO A 253 3.80 -12.49 -10.55
N ALA A 254 3.43 -12.17 -9.30
CA ALA A 254 2.77 -10.91 -8.96
C ALA A 254 3.71 -9.73 -9.18
N ALA A 255 4.95 -9.82 -8.70
CA ALA A 255 5.97 -8.80 -8.95
C ALA A 255 6.30 -8.67 -10.45
N GLN A 256 6.42 -9.80 -11.16
CA GLN A 256 6.69 -9.81 -12.59
C GLN A 256 5.61 -9.09 -13.39
N ALA A 257 4.33 -9.29 -13.03
CA ALA A 257 3.22 -8.62 -13.69
C ALA A 257 3.31 -7.09 -13.56
N VAL A 258 3.63 -6.58 -12.36
CA VAL A 258 3.77 -5.14 -12.11
C VAL A 258 4.83 -4.52 -13.01
N TRP A 259 6.05 -5.08 -12.99
CA TRP A 259 7.15 -4.60 -13.82
C TRP A 259 6.86 -4.70 -15.31
N THR A 260 6.29 -5.83 -15.76
CA THR A 260 6.00 -6.07 -17.18
C THR A 260 4.96 -5.09 -17.72
N LEU A 261 3.93 -4.78 -16.94
CA LEU A 261 2.90 -3.80 -17.32
C LEU A 261 3.50 -2.40 -17.48
N ALA A 262 4.25 -1.95 -16.48
CA ALA A 262 4.87 -0.63 -16.51
C ALA A 262 5.95 -0.51 -17.60
N ASP A 263 6.78 -1.54 -17.78
CA ASP A 263 7.82 -1.55 -18.80
C ASP A 263 7.23 -1.47 -20.21
N ARG A 264 6.19 -2.27 -20.49
CA ARG A 264 5.43 -2.18 -21.74
C ARG A 264 4.84 -0.78 -21.95
N TYR A 265 4.32 -0.17 -20.88
CA TYR A 265 3.80 1.20 -20.93
C TYR A 265 4.89 2.19 -21.33
N PHE A 266 6.05 2.19 -20.67
CA PHE A 266 7.17 3.09 -21.01
C PHE A 266 7.70 2.84 -22.43
N ILE A 267 7.83 1.58 -22.84
CA ILE A 267 8.27 1.20 -24.18
C ILE A 267 7.31 1.76 -25.24
N ASN A 268 6.00 1.69 -25.01
CA ASN A 268 4.99 2.11 -25.97
C ASN A 268 4.76 3.63 -25.99
N GLN A 269 4.81 4.30 -24.83
CA GLN A 269 4.49 5.73 -24.72
C GLN A 269 5.72 6.63 -24.80
N TYR A 270 6.85 6.19 -24.27
CA TYR A 270 8.05 7.01 -24.09
C TYR A 270 9.32 6.42 -24.73
N GLY A 271 9.24 5.21 -25.29
CA GLY A 271 10.28 4.62 -26.14
C GLY A 271 11.48 4.05 -25.39
N PHE A 272 11.37 3.74 -24.11
CA PHE A 272 12.44 3.11 -23.32
C PHE A 272 11.91 2.01 -22.39
N SER A 273 12.80 1.11 -22.00
CA SER A 273 12.56 0.06 -21.01
C SER A 273 13.01 0.53 -19.64
N ILE A 274 12.09 0.56 -18.66
CA ILE A 274 12.45 0.89 -17.27
C ILE A 274 13.23 -0.26 -16.63
N LEU A 275 12.97 -1.50 -17.07
CA LEU A 275 13.71 -2.68 -16.60
C LEU A 275 15.20 -2.60 -16.99
N ASP A 276 15.51 -2.12 -18.19
CA ASP A 276 16.90 -2.00 -18.64
C ASP A 276 17.61 -0.87 -17.89
N ILE A 277 16.91 0.24 -17.59
CA ILE A 277 17.46 1.30 -16.73
C ILE A 277 17.80 0.77 -15.34
N VAL A 278 16.89 0.01 -14.71
CA VAL A 278 17.13 -0.57 -13.38
C VAL A 278 18.24 -1.62 -13.41
N ARG A 279 18.33 -2.42 -14.47
CA ARG A 279 19.32 -3.51 -14.59
C ARG A 279 20.73 -2.99 -14.87
N GLU A 280 20.86 -2.06 -15.81
CA GLU A 280 22.16 -1.67 -16.38
C GLU A 280 22.63 -0.30 -15.93
N ASN A 281 21.73 0.54 -15.41
CA ASN A 281 21.99 1.94 -15.05
C ASN A 281 22.82 2.70 -16.12
N PRO A 282 22.33 2.75 -17.38
CA PRO A 282 23.09 3.34 -18.48
C PRO A 282 23.32 4.83 -18.24
N LYS A 283 24.44 5.37 -18.73
CA LYS A 283 24.74 6.83 -18.67
C LYS A 283 24.05 7.63 -19.78
N HIS A 284 23.66 6.96 -20.86
CA HIS A 284 23.03 7.57 -22.02
C HIS A 284 21.86 6.71 -22.49
N LEU A 285 20.76 7.35 -22.86
CA LEU A 285 19.59 6.70 -23.43
C LEU A 285 19.06 7.55 -24.57
N THR A 286 19.14 7.04 -25.79
CA THR A 286 18.62 7.73 -26.99
C THR A 286 17.27 7.15 -27.37
N ILE A 287 16.25 8.00 -27.35
CA ILE A 287 14.92 7.69 -27.85
C ILE A 287 14.88 8.03 -29.34
N HIS A 288 14.50 7.06 -30.17
CA HIS A 288 14.37 7.24 -31.61
C HIS A 288 12.91 7.41 -32.01
N PHE A 289 12.61 8.47 -32.76
CA PHE A 289 11.25 8.81 -33.20
C PHE A 289 10.96 8.34 -34.63
N GLY A 290 11.52 7.20 -35.04
CA GLY A 290 11.35 6.64 -36.38
C GLY A 290 10.03 5.90 -36.58
N GLY A 291 9.43 6.05 -37.77
CA GLY A 291 8.19 5.35 -38.16
C GLY A 291 6.95 5.82 -37.41
N ALA A 292 5.80 5.21 -37.70
CA ALA A 292 4.50 5.61 -37.14
C ALA A 292 4.48 5.57 -35.60
N ARG A 293 5.08 4.54 -35.00
CA ARG A 293 5.20 4.41 -33.55
C ARG A 293 6.11 5.49 -32.95
N GLY A 294 7.25 5.76 -33.57
CA GLY A 294 8.18 6.79 -33.10
C GLY A 294 7.59 8.20 -33.15
N HIS A 295 6.78 8.51 -34.18
CA HIS A 295 6.05 9.77 -34.25
C HIS A 295 5.08 9.93 -33.07
N LYS A 296 4.29 8.89 -32.74
CA LYS A 296 3.39 8.93 -31.58
C LYS A 296 4.13 9.14 -30.26
N ILE A 297 5.27 8.47 -30.07
CA ILE A 297 6.12 8.67 -28.88
C ILE A 297 6.62 10.12 -28.81
N ARG A 298 7.04 10.69 -29.94
CA ARG A 298 7.45 12.10 -30.00
C ARG A 298 6.33 13.06 -29.64
N ASP A 299 5.13 12.82 -30.16
CA ASP A 299 3.95 13.63 -29.86
C ASP A 299 3.63 13.59 -28.35
N ASN A 300 3.81 12.42 -27.70
CA ASN A 300 3.68 12.31 -26.25
C ASN A 300 4.69 13.18 -25.50
N TYR A 301 5.97 13.25 -25.92
CA TYR A 301 6.96 14.14 -25.32
C TYR A 301 6.64 15.62 -25.56
N MET A 302 6.17 15.97 -26.76
CA MET A 302 5.77 17.33 -27.11
C MET A 302 4.54 17.81 -26.32
N ALA A 303 3.66 16.89 -25.93
CA ALA A 303 2.47 17.19 -25.12
C ALA A 303 2.80 17.47 -23.63
N LEU A 304 4.02 17.19 -23.18
CA LEU A 304 4.44 17.48 -21.81
C LEU A 304 4.74 18.97 -21.65
N ILE A 305 3.91 19.65 -20.86
CA ILE A 305 4.02 21.08 -20.56
C ILE A 305 4.32 21.30 -19.08
N LEU A 306 4.95 22.42 -18.76
CA LEU A 306 5.18 22.91 -17.40
C LEU A 306 4.80 24.39 -17.35
N ASP A 307 3.89 24.75 -16.46
CA ASP A 307 3.58 26.15 -16.19
C ASP A 307 4.73 26.78 -15.41
N SER A 308 5.21 27.91 -15.92
CA SER A 308 6.29 28.68 -15.33
C SER A 308 5.79 30.10 -15.10
N LYS A 309 6.00 30.65 -13.89
CA LYS A 309 5.81 32.08 -13.63
C LYS A 309 6.83 32.86 -14.44
N GLY A 310 6.35 33.69 -15.38
CA GLY A 310 7.18 34.70 -16.04
C GLY A 310 7.46 35.90 -15.13
N GLU A 311 8.25 36.86 -15.61
CA GLU A 311 8.59 38.10 -14.89
C GLU A 311 7.35 38.94 -14.49
N ASN A 312 6.21 38.76 -15.16
CA ASN A 312 4.96 39.48 -14.90
C ASN A 312 3.94 38.70 -14.05
N GLU A 313 4.36 37.65 -13.32
CA GLU A 313 3.50 36.76 -12.52
C GLU A 313 2.40 35.98 -13.28
N VAL A 314 2.27 36.18 -14.59
CA VAL A 314 1.39 35.39 -15.45
C VAL A 314 1.98 34.00 -15.69
N LEU A 315 1.19 32.96 -15.43
CA LEU A 315 1.55 31.58 -15.74
C LEU A 315 1.55 31.37 -17.26
N THR A 316 2.69 30.94 -17.80
CA THR A 316 2.82 30.60 -19.22
C THR A 316 3.16 29.11 -19.38
N PRO A 317 2.40 28.36 -20.19
CA PRO A 317 2.70 26.96 -20.43
C PRO A 317 3.94 26.87 -21.31
N LYS A 318 4.99 26.20 -20.82
CA LYS A 318 6.23 25.95 -21.56
C LYS A 318 6.37 24.46 -21.89
N PRO A 319 6.78 24.08 -23.11
CA PRO A 319 7.13 22.70 -23.40
C PRO A 319 8.26 22.23 -22.49
N LEU A 320 8.11 21.06 -21.88
CA LEU A 320 9.13 20.48 -21.00
C LEU A 320 10.40 20.10 -21.79
N PHE A 321 10.23 19.76 -23.07
CA PHE A 321 11.32 19.46 -23.99
C PHE A 321 11.29 20.44 -25.20
N PRO A 322 11.80 21.68 -25.04
CA PRO A 322 11.72 22.69 -26.11
C PRO A 322 12.52 22.30 -27.37
N THR A 323 13.47 21.38 -27.25
CA THR A 323 14.28 20.86 -28.38
C THR A 323 13.62 19.71 -29.14
N ILE A 324 12.52 19.15 -28.63
CA ILE A 324 11.75 18.11 -29.32
C ILE A 324 10.64 18.81 -30.12
N THR A 325 10.78 18.80 -31.44
CA THR A 325 9.83 19.39 -32.39
C THR A 325 9.33 18.33 -33.37
N SER A 326 8.37 18.68 -34.23
CA SER A 326 7.85 17.79 -35.29
C SER A 326 8.91 17.29 -36.27
N CYS A 327 10.09 17.90 -36.31
CA CYS A 327 11.22 17.49 -37.16
C CYS A 327 12.29 16.70 -36.40
N THR A 328 12.24 16.63 -35.07
CA THR A 328 13.23 15.93 -34.25
C THR A 328 13.14 14.42 -34.50
N ARG A 329 14.28 13.79 -34.80
CA ARG A 329 14.39 12.35 -35.11
C ARG A 329 14.77 11.49 -33.91
N SER A 330 15.45 12.08 -32.93
CA SER A 330 15.82 11.41 -31.69
C SER A 330 16.10 12.41 -30.58
N TYR A 331 16.04 11.96 -29.34
CA TYR A 331 16.41 12.72 -28.16
C TYR A 331 17.25 11.86 -27.22
N THR A 332 18.30 12.41 -26.62
CA THR A 332 19.22 11.65 -25.75
C THR A 332 19.20 12.18 -24.33
N PHE A 333 18.78 11.35 -23.38
CA PHE A 333 18.99 11.57 -21.95
C PHE A 333 20.45 11.28 -21.58
N ARG A 334 21.02 12.09 -20.70
CA ARG A 334 22.41 11.97 -20.25
C ARG A 334 22.49 12.10 -18.74
N SER A 335 23.31 11.28 -18.11
CA SER A 335 23.65 11.36 -16.68
C SER A 335 25.11 11.02 -16.45
N THR A 336 25.75 11.70 -15.49
CA THR A 336 27.15 11.44 -15.10
C THR A 336 27.27 10.20 -14.22
N SER A 337 26.35 10.02 -13.28
CA SER A 337 26.28 8.89 -12.35
C SER A 337 25.47 7.69 -12.87
N GLY A 338 24.68 7.89 -13.94
CA GLY A 338 23.80 6.88 -14.51
C GLY A 338 22.33 7.26 -14.36
N LEU A 339 21.52 6.91 -15.37
CA LEU A 339 20.13 7.38 -15.49
C LEU A 339 19.23 6.93 -14.35
N LEU A 340 19.55 5.84 -13.64
CA LEU A 340 18.80 5.41 -12.45
C LEU A 340 18.91 6.39 -11.29
N HIS A 341 19.86 7.34 -11.33
CA HIS A 341 19.98 8.41 -10.34
C HIS A 341 19.30 9.71 -10.76
N GLU A 342 18.85 9.81 -12.01
CA GLU A 342 18.08 10.96 -12.48
C GLU A 342 16.64 10.85 -12.00
N THR A 343 16.14 11.93 -11.41
CA THR A 343 14.85 11.97 -10.68
C THR A 343 13.68 11.40 -11.50
N GLN A 344 13.62 11.68 -12.80
CA GLN A 344 12.57 11.16 -13.69
C GLN A 344 12.58 9.64 -13.87
N PHE A 345 13.71 8.95 -13.72
CA PHE A 345 13.79 7.49 -13.82
C PHE A 345 13.82 6.82 -12.44
N THR A 346 14.44 7.48 -11.45
CA THR A 346 14.48 7.04 -10.05
C THR A 346 13.08 6.85 -9.48
N GLN A 347 12.18 7.82 -9.68
CA GLN A 347 10.84 7.81 -9.08
C GLN A 347 9.98 6.64 -9.59
N PRO A 348 9.80 6.44 -10.91
CA PRO A 348 9.12 5.25 -11.42
C PRO A 348 9.75 3.94 -10.95
N ALA A 349 11.08 3.86 -10.96
CA ALA A 349 11.76 2.62 -10.60
C ALA A 349 11.52 2.23 -9.13
N LEU A 350 11.61 3.18 -8.20
CA LEU A 350 11.31 2.95 -6.79
C LEU A 350 9.84 2.59 -6.58
N ALA A 351 8.93 3.36 -7.20
CA ALA A 351 7.51 3.11 -7.06
C ALA A 351 7.11 1.71 -7.55
N LEU A 352 7.64 1.27 -8.69
CA LEU A 352 7.40 -0.08 -9.21
C LEU A 352 7.98 -1.17 -8.32
N MET A 353 9.16 -0.96 -7.74
CA MET A 353 9.76 -1.91 -6.80
C MET A 353 8.86 -2.10 -5.56
N GLU A 354 8.36 -1.00 -4.99
CA GLU A 354 7.51 -1.05 -3.81
C GLU A 354 6.14 -1.69 -4.08
N ILE A 355 5.49 -1.30 -5.18
CA ILE A 355 4.23 -1.94 -5.60
C ILE A 355 4.46 -3.43 -5.86
N ALA A 356 5.53 -3.82 -6.55
CA ALA A 356 5.84 -5.22 -6.81
C ALA A 356 6.04 -6.04 -5.54
N ARG A 357 6.68 -5.47 -4.50
CA ARG A 357 6.80 -6.10 -3.18
C ARG A 357 5.45 -6.22 -2.48
N PHE A 358 4.64 -5.17 -2.55
CA PHE A 358 3.32 -5.17 -1.93
C PHE A 358 2.37 -6.17 -2.59
N GLU A 359 2.36 -6.26 -3.92
CA GLU A 359 1.57 -7.24 -4.66
C GLU A 359 2.04 -8.67 -4.40
N ASP A 360 3.35 -8.91 -4.23
CA ASP A 360 3.86 -10.21 -3.79
C ASP A 360 3.32 -10.59 -2.40
N MET A 361 3.38 -9.65 -1.44
CA MET A 361 2.80 -9.83 -0.11
C MET A 361 1.29 -10.12 -0.17
N ARG A 362 0.55 -9.35 -0.96
CA ARG A 362 -0.89 -9.54 -1.18
C ARG A 362 -1.17 -10.91 -1.79
N SER A 363 -0.38 -11.33 -2.78
CA SER A 363 -0.53 -12.63 -3.42
C SER A 363 -0.34 -13.81 -2.45
N LYS A 364 0.48 -13.60 -1.41
CA LYS A 364 0.73 -14.53 -0.30
C LYS A 364 -0.28 -14.40 0.84
N GLY A 365 -1.27 -13.51 0.71
CA GLY A 365 -2.36 -13.34 1.67
C GLY A 365 -1.94 -12.70 3.00
N VAL A 366 -0.75 -12.09 3.08
CA VAL A 366 -0.26 -11.46 4.32
C VAL A 366 -0.73 -10.02 4.49
N VAL A 367 -1.25 -9.41 3.41
CA VAL A 367 -1.75 -8.03 3.45
C VAL A 367 -3.10 -7.98 4.15
N LYS A 368 -3.17 -7.18 5.22
CA LYS A 368 -4.43 -6.82 5.88
C LYS A 368 -4.97 -5.58 5.19
N GLU A 369 -5.97 -5.78 4.32
CA GLU A 369 -6.48 -4.73 3.44
C GLU A 369 -7.06 -3.54 4.19
N GLU A 370 -7.50 -3.69 5.45
CA GLU A 370 -8.06 -2.61 6.30
C GLU A 370 -7.01 -1.82 7.11
N SER A 371 -5.73 -1.99 6.81
CA SER A 371 -4.66 -1.30 7.55
C SER A 371 -4.62 0.20 7.22
N LEU A 372 -4.12 0.97 8.19
CA LEU A 372 -3.66 2.34 7.96
C LEU A 372 -2.51 2.33 6.95
N PHE A 373 -2.41 3.36 6.12
CA PHE A 373 -1.30 3.49 5.19
C PHE A 373 -0.89 4.94 4.95
N ALA A 374 0.42 5.11 4.75
CA ALA A 374 1.03 6.38 4.44
C ALA A 374 2.24 6.14 3.55
N GLY A 375 2.73 7.17 2.88
CA GLY A 375 3.98 7.05 2.15
C GLY A 375 4.72 8.36 2.13
N HIS A 376 6.03 8.31 2.37
CA HIS A 376 6.84 9.51 2.48
C HIS A 376 7.15 10.08 1.08
N SER A 377 6.65 11.28 0.77
CA SER A 377 6.88 11.96 -0.52
C SER A 377 6.43 11.09 -1.72
N LEU A 378 7.36 10.49 -2.46
CA LEU A 378 7.08 9.57 -3.56
C LEU A 378 6.23 8.38 -3.11
N GLY A 379 6.45 7.88 -1.89
CA GLY A 379 5.74 6.72 -1.36
C GLY A 379 4.23 6.95 -1.27
N GLU A 380 3.76 8.20 -1.24
CA GLU A 380 2.33 8.51 -1.19
C GLU A 380 1.59 7.97 -2.42
N TYR A 381 2.16 8.14 -3.61
CA TYR A 381 1.61 7.60 -4.86
C TYR A 381 1.61 6.07 -4.85
N VAL A 382 2.65 5.47 -4.30
CA VAL A 382 2.76 4.02 -4.14
C VAL A 382 1.66 3.51 -3.22
N ALA A 383 1.44 4.17 -2.08
CA ALA A 383 0.41 3.80 -1.12
C ALA A 383 -1.00 3.89 -1.72
N LEU A 384 -1.26 4.95 -2.50
CA LEU A 384 -2.55 5.17 -3.18
C LEU A 384 -2.80 4.18 -4.32
N VAL A 385 -1.76 3.62 -4.96
CA VAL A 385 -1.91 2.51 -5.92
C VAL A 385 -2.08 1.18 -5.18
N ALA A 386 -1.15 0.88 -4.27
CA ALA A 386 -1.02 -0.41 -3.64
C ALA A 386 -2.20 -0.71 -2.71
N VAL A 387 -2.62 0.26 -1.89
CA VAL A 387 -3.68 0.10 -0.88
C VAL A 387 -4.94 0.86 -1.28
N GLY A 388 -4.81 2.14 -1.61
CA GLY A 388 -5.96 3.01 -1.94
C GLY A 388 -6.64 2.70 -3.28
N LYS A 389 -5.97 1.97 -4.18
CA LYS A 389 -6.45 1.57 -5.53
C LYS A 389 -6.99 2.73 -6.39
N ILE A 390 -6.48 3.95 -6.18
CA ILE A 390 -6.92 5.16 -6.92
C ILE A 390 -6.35 5.18 -8.35
N LEU A 391 -5.13 4.64 -8.52
CA LEU A 391 -4.37 4.72 -9.76
C LEU A 391 -3.99 3.32 -10.24
N THR A 392 -4.03 3.09 -11.56
CA THR A 392 -3.41 1.90 -12.15
C THR A 392 -1.88 2.03 -12.16
N ILE A 393 -1.19 0.92 -12.40
CA ILE A 393 0.27 0.88 -12.49
C ILE A 393 0.76 1.78 -13.64
N GLU A 394 0.06 1.77 -14.78
CA GLU A 394 0.39 2.60 -15.94
C GLU A 394 0.16 4.10 -15.65
N GLN A 395 -0.96 4.44 -15.00
CA GLN A 395 -1.26 5.82 -14.62
C GLN A 395 -0.23 6.34 -13.61
N MET A 396 0.13 5.53 -12.61
CA MET A 396 1.19 5.86 -11.66
C MET A 396 2.52 6.05 -12.39
N ALA A 397 2.91 5.12 -13.27
CA ALA A 397 4.17 5.20 -14.02
C ALA A 397 4.25 6.51 -14.83
N ALA A 398 3.17 6.90 -15.51
CA ALA A 398 3.05 8.17 -16.21
C ALA A 398 3.23 9.37 -15.26
N LEU A 399 2.51 9.34 -14.15
CA LEU A 399 2.44 10.40 -13.17
C LEU A 399 3.78 10.65 -12.48
N VAL A 400 4.44 9.61 -12.00
CA VAL A 400 5.72 9.75 -11.29
C VAL A 400 6.87 10.07 -12.25
N PHE A 401 6.80 9.62 -13.51
CA PHE A 401 7.73 10.05 -14.56
C PHE A 401 7.56 11.56 -14.84
N TYR A 402 6.33 12.00 -15.05
CA TYR A 402 6.01 13.42 -15.26
C TYR A 402 6.36 14.28 -14.03
N ARG A 403 6.13 13.77 -12.81
CA ARG A 403 6.53 14.42 -11.56
C ARG A 403 8.04 14.62 -11.52
N GLY A 404 8.83 13.59 -11.80
CA GLY A 404 10.28 13.69 -11.79
C GLY A 404 10.82 14.64 -12.87
N LEU A 405 10.21 14.65 -14.05
CA LEU A 405 10.52 15.61 -15.12
C LEU A 405 10.20 17.05 -14.72
N THR A 406 9.01 17.29 -14.17
CA THR A 406 8.55 18.60 -13.70
C THR A 406 9.50 19.15 -12.64
N MET A 407 9.84 18.34 -11.64
CA MET A 407 10.77 18.72 -10.57
C MET A 407 12.17 19.05 -11.12
N SER A 408 12.68 18.25 -12.07
CA SER A 408 14.01 18.47 -12.64
C SER A 408 14.11 19.73 -13.51
N ASN A 409 13.02 20.10 -14.18
CA ASN A 409 12.96 21.26 -15.09
C ASN A 409 12.46 22.55 -14.41
N ALA A 410 11.92 22.47 -13.20
CA ALA A 410 11.47 23.66 -12.47
C ALA A 410 12.62 24.54 -11.96
N VAL A 411 13.85 24.02 -11.94
CA VAL A 411 15.04 24.73 -11.46
C VAL A 411 15.95 25.08 -12.63
N ASN A 412 16.35 26.35 -12.71
CA ASN A 412 17.34 26.80 -13.69
C ASN A 412 18.70 26.18 -13.38
N ARG A 413 19.33 25.62 -14.42
CA ARG A 413 20.66 25.03 -14.36
C ARG A 413 21.64 25.89 -15.16
N ASP A 414 22.88 25.95 -14.70
CA ASP A 414 23.97 26.57 -15.45
C ASP A 414 24.45 25.69 -16.62
N SER A 415 25.45 26.15 -17.37
CA SER A 415 26.03 25.42 -18.50
C SER A 415 26.63 24.07 -18.13
N ASN A 416 26.91 23.83 -16.84
CA ASN A 416 27.45 22.58 -16.31
C ASN A 416 26.35 21.69 -15.69
N GLY A 417 25.08 22.11 -15.75
CA GLY A 417 23.94 21.38 -15.20
C GLY A 417 23.76 21.54 -13.69
N ALA A 418 24.53 22.41 -13.04
CA ALA A 418 24.46 22.69 -11.61
C ALA A 418 23.32 23.68 -11.29
N THR A 419 22.74 23.54 -10.10
CA THR A 419 21.66 24.40 -9.60
C THR A 419 22.16 25.25 -8.44
N ASN A 420 21.53 26.40 -8.21
CA ASN A 420 21.77 27.21 -7.01
C ASN A 420 20.96 26.71 -5.79
N TYR A 421 20.39 25.51 -5.85
CA TYR A 421 19.53 24.96 -4.81
C TYR A 421 19.95 23.55 -4.43
N SER A 422 19.75 23.21 -3.17
CA SER A 422 20.01 21.87 -2.65
C SER A 422 19.15 21.59 -1.42
N MET A 423 19.49 20.52 -0.71
CA MET A 423 18.84 20.10 0.52
C MET A 423 19.89 19.62 1.54
N CYS A 424 19.61 19.81 2.82
CA CYS A 424 20.50 19.43 3.90
C CYS A 424 19.70 18.78 5.03
N ALA A 425 20.11 17.59 5.45
CA ALA A 425 19.56 16.95 6.64
C ALA A 425 20.17 17.61 7.89
N VAL A 426 19.34 17.96 8.86
CA VAL A 426 19.72 18.61 10.11
C VAL A 426 19.33 17.72 11.28
N ASN A 427 20.27 17.54 12.22
CA ASN A 427 20.02 16.83 13.47
C ASN A 427 20.17 17.78 14.67
N PRO A 428 19.04 18.32 15.19
CA PRO A 428 19.02 19.25 16.31
C PRO A 428 19.75 18.72 17.56
N THR A 429 19.65 17.43 17.88
CA THR A 429 20.35 16.84 19.05
C THR A 429 21.89 16.93 18.99
N ARG A 430 22.47 17.13 17.80
CA ARG A 430 23.92 17.34 17.64
C ARG A 430 24.33 18.80 17.81
N VAL A 431 23.38 19.73 17.84
CA VAL A 431 23.61 21.12 18.22
C VAL A 431 23.72 21.20 19.74
N SER A 432 22.66 20.82 20.45
CA SER A 432 22.68 20.67 21.91
C SER A 432 21.50 19.81 22.36
N LYS A 433 21.49 19.41 23.64
CA LYS A 433 20.35 18.67 24.23
C LYS A 433 19.09 19.52 24.39
N THR A 434 19.23 20.84 24.43
CA THR A 434 18.12 21.78 24.63
C THR A 434 17.61 22.39 23.33
N PHE A 435 18.36 22.23 22.22
CA PHE A 435 17.99 22.77 20.92
C PHE A 435 16.85 21.93 20.31
N SER A 436 15.72 22.59 20.06
CA SER A 436 14.45 21.99 19.69
C SER A 436 14.04 22.30 18.25
N GLU A 437 12.94 21.69 17.80
CA GLU A 437 12.27 22.05 16.53
C GLU A 437 11.96 23.55 16.42
N VAL A 438 11.52 24.17 17.52
CA VAL A 438 11.15 25.59 17.56
C VAL A 438 12.37 26.46 17.26
N ASP A 439 13.52 26.13 17.85
CA ASP A 439 14.77 26.85 17.63
C ASP A 439 15.27 26.70 16.18
N LEU A 440 15.16 25.49 15.62
CA LEU A 440 15.52 25.24 14.22
C LEU A 440 14.62 26.04 13.27
N ASN A 441 13.30 26.04 13.50
CA ASN A 441 12.34 26.76 12.68
C ASN A 441 12.63 28.27 12.72
N TRP A 442 12.90 28.82 13.90
CA TRP A 442 13.30 30.21 14.06
C TRP A 442 14.58 30.53 13.28
N CYS A 443 15.62 29.69 13.40
CA CYS A 443 16.89 29.88 12.66
C CYS A 443 16.65 29.89 11.15
N VAL A 444 15.87 28.94 10.64
CA VAL A 444 15.56 28.82 9.21
C VAL A 444 14.82 30.06 8.69
N GLN A 445 13.82 30.53 9.43
CA GLN A 445 13.05 31.73 9.09
C GLN A 445 13.93 32.98 9.08
N GLU A 446 14.77 33.17 10.10
CA GLU A 446 15.66 34.33 10.17
C GLU A 446 16.73 34.32 9.08
N ILE A 447 17.30 33.16 8.78
CA ILE A 447 18.25 33.03 7.67
C ILE A 447 17.56 33.38 6.34
N SER A 448 16.38 32.82 6.05
CA SER A 448 15.63 33.12 4.82
C SER A 448 15.31 34.62 4.71
N ARG A 449 14.90 35.25 5.82
CA ARG A 449 14.61 36.69 5.88
C ARG A 449 15.83 37.55 5.56
N HIS A 450 17.02 37.15 6.04
CA HIS A 450 18.26 37.89 5.84
C HIS A 450 18.89 37.66 4.46
N THR A 451 18.90 36.42 3.96
CA THR A 451 19.42 36.12 2.61
C THR A 451 18.48 36.58 1.50
N ARG A 452 17.19 36.83 1.83
CA ARG A 452 16.10 37.04 0.86
C ARG A 452 15.97 35.89 -0.14
N GLY A 453 16.42 34.72 0.29
CA GLY A 453 16.48 33.50 -0.49
C GLY A 453 15.59 32.42 0.08
N LEU A 454 15.46 31.31 -0.66
CA LEU A 454 14.65 30.18 -0.24
C LEU A 454 15.41 29.41 0.85
N LEU A 455 14.80 29.23 2.02
CA LEU A 455 15.23 28.23 2.99
C LEU A 455 14.03 27.81 3.83
N GLU A 456 13.65 26.54 3.73
CA GLU A 456 12.46 25.99 4.37
C GLU A 456 12.75 24.59 4.93
N ILE A 457 12.13 24.23 6.05
CA ILE A 457 12.10 22.85 6.52
C ILE A 457 11.03 22.11 5.71
N VAL A 458 11.46 21.11 4.94
CA VAL A 458 10.60 20.38 4.00
C VAL A 458 10.33 18.94 4.40
N ASN A 459 11.08 18.40 5.36
CA ASN A 459 10.79 17.10 5.96
C ASN A 459 10.89 17.18 7.48
N TYR A 460 9.77 16.87 8.14
CA TYR A 460 9.64 16.70 9.59
C TYR A 460 9.65 15.19 9.89
N ASN A 461 10.83 14.58 9.94
CA ASN A 461 10.94 13.11 9.97
C ASN A 461 10.88 12.54 11.39
N VAL A 462 11.74 13.06 12.29
CA VAL A 462 11.83 12.59 13.67
C VAL A 462 12.01 13.79 14.58
N LEU A 463 11.08 13.95 15.52
CA LEU A 463 11.04 15.07 16.47
C LEU A 463 12.42 15.27 17.14
N ASN A 464 12.96 16.48 17.00
CA ASN A 464 14.27 16.91 17.50
C ASN A 464 15.50 16.14 16.98
N VAL A 465 15.35 15.16 16.10
CA VAL A 465 16.46 14.29 15.65
C VAL A 465 16.73 14.40 14.16
N GLN A 466 15.69 14.48 13.33
CA GLN A 466 15.87 14.44 11.89
C GLN A 466 14.89 15.36 11.18
N TYR A 467 15.44 16.41 10.59
CA TYR A 467 14.74 17.33 9.69
C TYR A 467 15.51 17.43 8.38
N VAL A 468 14.86 17.87 7.31
CA VAL A 468 15.54 18.25 6.07
C VAL A 468 15.15 19.66 5.70
N CYS A 469 16.14 20.51 5.52
CA CYS A 469 15.98 21.88 5.04
C CYS A 469 16.29 21.92 3.54
N ALA A 470 15.44 22.56 2.75
CA ALA A 470 15.65 22.80 1.34
C ALA A 470 15.79 24.31 1.09
N GLY A 471 16.69 24.69 0.21
CA GLY A 471 16.96 26.10 -0.01
C GLY A 471 18.01 26.38 -1.05
N ASP A 472 18.31 27.66 -1.23
CA ASP A 472 19.47 28.06 -2.03
C ASP A 472 20.79 27.72 -1.30
N LEU A 473 21.87 27.63 -2.07
CA LEU A 473 23.18 27.25 -1.54
C LEU A 473 23.70 28.22 -0.47
N GLN A 474 23.35 29.52 -0.56
CA GLN A 474 23.77 30.53 0.42
C GLN A 474 23.05 30.33 1.75
N GLY A 475 21.73 30.13 1.71
CA GLY A 475 20.91 29.84 2.89
C GLY A 475 21.35 28.57 3.59
N LEU A 476 21.62 27.49 2.84
CA LEU A 476 22.10 26.22 3.39
C LEU A 476 23.53 26.31 3.97
N ALA A 477 24.41 27.07 3.33
CA ALA A 477 25.75 27.34 3.87
C ALA A 477 25.68 28.16 5.16
N THR A 478 24.82 29.19 5.19
CA THR A 478 24.56 30.01 6.38
C THR A 478 23.99 29.15 7.51
N LEU A 479 23.01 28.30 7.21
CA LEU A 479 22.44 27.34 8.16
C LEU A 479 23.52 26.44 8.76
N THR A 480 24.38 25.86 7.93
CA THR A 480 25.49 25.02 8.40
C THR A 480 26.46 25.80 9.30
N ALA A 481 26.78 27.05 8.97
CA ALA A 481 27.64 27.89 9.79
C ALA A 481 27.00 28.20 11.17
N VAL A 482 25.72 28.56 11.19
CA VAL A 482 24.97 28.82 12.44
C VAL A 482 24.91 27.56 13.30
N MET A 483 24.55 26.41 12.72
CA MET A 483 24.48 25.14 13.44
C MET A 483 25.84 24.73 14.01
N ASN A 484 26.94 24.95 13.28
CA ASN A 484 28.28 24.69 13.77
C ASN A 484 28.66 25.61 14.94
N ALA A 485 28.36 26.90 14.83
CA ALA A 485 28.66 27.88 15.87
C ALA A 485 27.88 27.59 17.17
N LEU A 486 26.60 27.25 17.07
CA LEU A 486 25.79 26.80 18.21
C LEU A 486 26.33 25.48 18.80
N ALA A 487 26.65 24.49 17.96
CA ALA A 487 27.12 23.17 18.42
C ALA A 487 28.49 23.22 19.11
N SER A 488 29.35 24.16 18.73
CA SER A 488 30.67 24.38 19.31
C SER A 488 30.65 25.31 20.53
N GLY A 489 29.49 25.87 20.90
CA GLY A 489 29.36 26.84 21.99
C GLY A 489 29.82 28.25 21.65
N GLY A 490 30.10 28.55 20.37
CA GLY A 490 30.44 29.90 19.90
C GLY A 490 29.23 30.83 19.73
N LEU A 491 28.02 30.30 19.81
CA LEU A 491 26.75 31.04 19.90
C LEU A 491 25.85 30.37 20.92
N ASN A 492 24.95 31.15 21.51
CA ASN A 492 23.92 30.65 22.42
C ASN A 492 22.53 31.08 21.92
N MET A 493 21.59 30.13 21.80
CA MET A 493 20.23 30.43 21.37
C MET A 493 19.46 31.34 22.34
N SER A 494 19.83 31.39 23.62
CA SER A 494 19.20 32.34 24.56
C SER A 494 19.54 33.80 24.26
N GLU A 495 20.60 34.05 23.49
CA GLU A 495 21.10 35.39 23.12
C GLU A 495 20.73 35.67 21.66
N SER A 496 19.44 35.85 21.38
CA SER A 496 18.91 35.96 20.01
C SER A 496 19.58 37.05 19.17
N GLN A 497 20.03 38.15 19.80
CA GLN A 497 20.70 39.26 19.11
C GLN A 497 22.06 38.84 18.51
N ASP A 498 22.85 38.05 19.23
CA ASP A 498 24.15 37.57 18.75
C ASP A 498 23.96 36.59 17.60
N VAL A 499 22.93 35.75 17.67
CA VAL A 499 22.55 34.84 16.58
C VAL A 499 22.08 35.64 15.35
N HIS A 500 21.27 36.69 15.52
CA HIS A 500 20.87 37.57 14.42
C HIS A 500 22.08 38.26 13.75
N ASP A 501 23.00 38.80 14.54
CA ASP A 501 24.18 39.50 14.01
C ASP A 501 25.13 38.52 13.32
N PHE A 502 25.25 37.29 13.84
CA PHE A 502 25.97 36.20 13.17
C PHE A 502 25.31 35.82 11.85
N ILE A 503 23.99 35.62 11.80
CA ILE A 503 23.24 35.32 10.57
C ILE A 503 23.46 36.45 9.56
N ARG A 504 23.32 37.71 9.98
CA ARG A 504 23.50 38.87 9.09
C ARG A 504 24.90 38.87 8.46
N LYS A 505 25.94 38.69 9.27
CA LYS A 505 27.33 38.63 8.79
C LYS A 505 27.56 37.50 7.78
N HIS A 506 26.98 36.33 8.01
CA HIS A 506 27.20 35.15 7.15
C HIS A 506 26.29 35.11 5.93
N SER A 507 25.12 35.76 5.99
CA SER A 507 24.19 35.90 4.87
C SER A 507 24.74 36.75 3.73
N THR A 508 25.62 37.71 4.03
CA THR A 508 26.22 38.65 3.06
C THR A 508 27.62 38.27 2.58
N LEU A 509 28.21 37.20 3.11
CA LEU A 509 29.49 36.71 2.62
C LEU A 509 29.28 36.20 1.19
N GLU A 510 29.65 37.03 0.21
CA GLU A 510 29.99 36.58 -1.14
C GLU A 510 31.07 35.51 -0.97
N GLN A 511 30.69 34.24 -0.96
CA GLN A 511 31.68 33.19 -1.11
C GLN A 511 32.37 33.42 -2.45
N THR A 512 33.64 33.80 -2.37
CA THR A 512 34.49 34.21 -3.51
C THR A 512 34.69 33.10 -4.54
N GLN A 513 34.23 31.88 -4.25
CA GLN A 513 34.16 30.75 -5.17
C GLN A 513 32.71 30.37 -5.45
N ARG A 514 32.22 30.75 -6.63
CA ARG A 514 31.05 30.12 -7.24
C ARG A 514 31.52 28.94 -8.09
N PRO A 515 30.86 27.76 -8.03
CA PRO A 515 29.67 27.43 -7.24
C PRO A 515 29.99 27.10 -5.77
N ILE A 516 29.06 27.42 -4.86
CA ILE A 516 29.14 27.11 -3.42
C ILE A 516 29.07 25.59 -3.25
N ALA A 517 30.16 24.96 -2.78
CA ALA A 517 30.17 23.55 -2.44
C ALA A 517 29.75 23.37 -0.97
N LEU A 518 28.55 22.81 -0.74
CA LEU A 518 28.07 22.53 0.62
C LEU A 518 28.95 21.47 1.29
N GLN A 519 29.41 21.76 2.50
CA GLN A 519 30.21 20.85 3.31
C GLN A 519 29.39 20.29 4.47
N ARG A 520 29.78 19.11 4.93
CA ARG A 520 29.18 18.49 6.12
C ARG A 520 29.55 19.30 7.37
N GLY A 521 28.54 19.68 8.15
CA GLY A 521 28.71 20.32 9.46
C GLY A 521 28.66 19.33 10.63
N LEU A 522 28.68 19.87 11.84
CA LEU A 522 28.53 19.12 13.10
C LEU A 522 27.13 18.51 13.23
N ALA A 523 26.12 19.31 12.88
CA ALA A 523 24.70 18.93 12.94
C ALA A 523 24.01 18.87 11.56
N THR A 524 24.73 19.19 10.47
CA THR A 524 24.16 19.26 9.12
C THR A 524 24.85 18.31 8.14
N ILE A 525 24.09 17.67 7.25
CA ILE A 525 24.58 16.73 6.22
C ILE A 525 23.94 17.10 4.88
N PRO A 526 24.70 17.68 3.93
CA PRO A 526 24.22 17.94 2.58
C PRO A 526 23.75 16.66 1.88
N LEU A 527 22.62 16.74 1.18
CA LEU A 527 22.07 15.64 0.39
C LEU A 527 22.49 15.78 -1.06
N ALA A 528 22.69 14.65 -1.76
CA ALA A 528 22.97 14.62 -3.19
C ALA A 528 21.69 14.88 -4.02
N VAL A 529 21.04 16.00 -3.76
CA VAL A 529 19.78 16.44 -4.35
C VAL A 529 19.90 17.91 -4.73
N ASN A 530 19.51 18.21 -5.97
CA ASN A 530 19.73 19.51 -6.60
C ASN A 530 18.43 20.30 -6.82
N VAL A 531 17.31 19.80 -6.29
CA VAL A 531 15.97 20.41 -6.41
C VAL A 531 15.35 20.48 -5.02
N PRO A 532 14.91 21.67 -4.56
CA PRO A 532 14.33 21.85 -3.24
C PRO A 532 12.85 21.45 -3.23
N PHE A 533 12.57 20.15 -3.30
CA PHE A 533 11.20 19.66 -3.35
C PHE A 533 10.44 19.85 -2.04
N HIS A 534 9.11 19.91 -2.14
CA HIS A 534 8.16 20.28 -1.07
C HIS A 534 8.31 21.70 -0.53
N SER A 535 9.17 22.52 -1.12
CA SER A 535 9.26 23.95 -0.81
C SER A 535 8.28 24.78 -1.65
N SER A 536 8.06 26.02 -1.21
CA SER A 536 7.27 27.02 -1.94
C SER A 536 7.79 27.31 -3.37
N LEU A 537 9.06 27.02 -3.67
CA LEU A 537 9.65 27.24 -5.00
C LEU A 537 8.90 26.50 -6.11
N LEU A 538 8.39 25.31 -5.82
CA LEU A 538 7.69 24.48 -6.80
C LEU A 538 6.19 24.74 -6.89
N GLN A 539 5.65 25.60 -6.01
CA GLN A 539 4.22 25.94 -5.97
C GLN A 539 3.67 26.42 -7.33
N PRO A 540 4.39 27.23 -8.14
CA PRO A 540 3.89 27.66 -9.45
C PRO A 540 3.60 26.52 -10.44
N GLY A 541 4.28 25.38 -10.34
CA GLY A 541 4.10 24.23 -11.23
C GLY A 541 2.95 23.30 -10.83
N VAL A 542 2.28 23.56 -9.70
CA VAL A 542 1.24 22.68 -9.14
C VAL A 542 0.00 22.63 -10.04
N ASP A 543 -0.36 23.73 -10.71
CA ASP A 543 -1.55 23.77 -11.55
C ASP A 543 -1.44 22.85 -12.77
N SER A 544 -0.30 22.82 -13.47
CA SER A 544 -0.05 21.84 -14.55
C SER A 544 -0.16 20.41 -14.04
N PHE A 545 0.44 20.14 -12.88
CA PHE A 545 0.44 18.81 -12.28
C PHE A 545 -0.96 18.37 -11.88
N ARG A 546 -1.80 19.30 -11.37
CA ARG A 546 -3.21 19.06 -11.08
C ARG A 546 -4.01 18.69 -12.33
N HIS A 547 -3.82 19.42 -13.43
CA HIS A 547 -4.48 19.09 -14.70
C HIS A 547 -4.05 17.72 -15.23
N PHE A 548 -2.78 17.34 -15.03
CA PHE A 548 -2.29 16.01 -15.37
C PHE A 548 -2.98 14.93 -14.52
N LEU A 549 -3.11 15.15 -13.20
CA LEU A 549 -3.83 14.25 -12.29
C LEU A 549 -5.30 14.07 -12.70
N GLN A 550 -6.02 15.17 -12.98
CA GLN A 550 -7.44 15.14 -13.37
C GLN A 550 -7.70 14.37 -14.67
N LYS A 551 -6.71 14.28 -15.57
CA LYS A 551 -6.81 13.47 -16.79
C LYS A 551 -6.64 11.97 -16.53
N HIS A 552 -6.00 11.59 -15.42
CA HIS A 552 -5.64 10.20 -15.12
C HIS A 552 -6.46 9.62 -13.97
N ILE A 553 -6.96 10.43 -13.05
CA ILE A 553 -7.86 10.00 -11.97
C ILE A 553 -9.29 10.21 -12.43
N ASN A 554 -10.06 9.13 -12.51
CA ASN A 554 -11.48 9.18 -12.84
C ASN A 554 -12.30 9.06 -11.55
N ASP A 555 -13.30 9.93 -11.38
CA ASP A 555 -14.20 9.92 -10.22
C ASP A 555 -14.86 8.54 -10.03
N SER A 556 -15.16 7.83 -11.13
CA SER A 556 -15.76 6.49 -11.06
C SER A 556 -14.84 5.40 -10.54
N THR A 557 -13.55 5.68 -10.38
CA THR A 557 -12.53 4.73 -9.90
C THR A 557 -12.12 4.96 -8.45
N ILE A 558 -12.61 6.02 -7.83
CA ILE A 558 -12.30 6.34 -6.43
C ILE A 558 -13.28 5.61 -5.52
N ASP A 559 -12.75 4.78 -4.64
CA ASP A 559 -13.48 4.19 -3.52
C ASP A 559 -13.07 4.91 -2.24
N SER A 560 -13.96 5.78 -1.73
CA SER A 560 -13.70 6.56 -0.52
C SER A 560 -13.56 5.69 0.73
N GLU A 561 -14.18 4.51 0.79
CA GLU A 561 -14.11 3.63 1.96
C GLU A 561 -12.70 3.07 2.17
N LEU A 562 -11.90 2.96 1.10
CA LEU A 562 -10.50 2.57 1.19
C LEU A 562 -9.58 3.68 1.74
N LEU A 563 -10.05 4.93 1.76
CA LEU A 563 -9.24 6.10 2.12
C LEU A 563 -9.63 6.68 3.48
N VAL A 564 -10.92 6.83 3.74
CA VAL A 564 -11.44 7.52 4.92
C VAL A 564 -11.02 6.79 6.19
N GLY A 565 -10.40 7.52 7.12
CA GLY A 565 -9.84 6.99 8.37
C GLY A 565 -8.61 6.09 8.21
N ARG A 566 -8.11 5.90 6.98
CA ARG A 566 -7.09 4.89 6.65
C ARG A 566 -5.83 5.47 6.01
N TYR A 567 -5.99 6.34 5.03
CA TYR A 567 -4.90 7.04 4.34
C TYR A 567 -4.42 8.21 5.18
N ILE A 568 -3.11 8.36 5.38
CA ILE A 568 -2.50 9.51 6.05
C ILE A 568 -1.67 10.30 5.02
N PRO A 569 -2.15 11.46 4.53
CA PRO A 569 -1.40 12.29 3.58
C PRO A 569 -0.20 12.98 4.23
N ASN A 570 0.86 13.26 3.45
CA ASN A 570 1.99 14.04 3.96
C ASN A 570 1.62 15.50 4.27
N LEU A 571 0.62 16.05 3.58
CA LEU A 571 0.27 17.48 3.68
C LEU A 571 -0.39 17.84 5.02
N THR A 572 -1.32 17.01 5.49
CA THR A 572 -2.12 17.26 6.71
C THR A 572 -1.67 16.40 7.90
N ALA A 573 -0.99 15.27 7.65
CA ALA A 573 -0.51 14.34 8.67
C ALA A 573 -1.59 13.82 9.65
N LYS A 574 -2.85 13.75 9.19
CA LYS A 574 -4.00 13.17 9.91
C LYS A 574 -4.67 12.13 9.02
N PRO A 575 -5.37 11.12 9.58
CA PRO A 575 -6.21 10.23 8.79
C PRO A 575 -7.15 11.03 7.88
N PHE A 576 -7.22 10.64 6.62
CA PHE A 576 -8.01 11.32 5.61
C PHE A 576 -9.49 11.24 5.95
N GLU A 577 -10.20 12.36 5.84
CA GLU A 577 -11.63 12.45 6.14
C GLU A 577 -12.33 13.34 5.12
N LEU A 578 -13.64 13.17 4.98
CA LEU A 578 -14.52 13.99 4.15
C LEU A 578 -15.36 14.97 5.01
N SER A 579 -14.79 15.44 6.13
CA SER A 579 -15.43 16.40 7.02
C SER A 579 -15.11 17.85 6.63
N LEU A 580 -16.00 18.79 6.96
CA LEU A 580 -15.78 20.21 6.72
C LEU A 580 -14.51 20.72 7.43
N ASP A 581 -14.24 20.21 8.63
CA ASP A 581 -13.05 20.55 9.39
C ASP A 581 -11.77 20.09 8.69
N TYR A 582 -11.76 18.87 8.13
CA TYR A 582 -10.62 18.38 7.35
C TYR A 582 -10.36 19.24 6.10
N ILE A 583 -11.43 19.66 5.41
CA ILE A 583 -11.33 20.55 4.25
C ILE A 583 -10.79 21.92 4.66
N ARG A 584 -11.27 22.47 5.79
CA ARG A 584 -10.80 23.75 6.33
C ARG A 584 -9.31 23.70 6.69
N ASP A 585 -8.87 22.68 7.43
CA ASP A 585 -7.47 22.47 7.78
C ASP A 585 -6.58 22.40 6.51
N THR A 586 -7.03 21.66 5.49
CA THR A 586 -6.29 21.54 4.23
C THR A 586 -6.25 22.85 3.45
N PHE A 587 -7.35 23.62 3.46
CA PHE A 587 -7.40 24.95 2.85
C PHE A 587 -6.47 25.93 3.56
N GLU A 588 -6.37 25.89 4.89
CA GLU A 588 -5.50 26.79 5.64
C GLU A 588 -4.03 26.65 5.24
N ILE A 589 -3.59 25.42 4.96
CA ILE A 589 -2.22 25.10 4.52
C ILE A 589 -2.01 25.47 3.04
N THR A 590 -2.96 25.16 2.17
CA THR A 590 -2.75 25.22 0.71
C THR A 590 -3.24 26.50 0.04
N LYS A 591 -4.21 27.19 0.67
CA LYS A 591 -4.99 28.29 0.09
C LYS A 591 -5.58 27.93 -1.28
N SER A 592 -6.02 26.68 -1.44
CA SER A 592 -6.55 26.16 -2.71
C SER A 592 -7.91 26.80 -3.06
N PRO A 593 -8.05 27.42 -4.25
CA PRO A 593 -9.32 28.00 -4.68
C PRO A 593 -10.39 26.95 -4.97
N VAL A 594 -9.99 25.69 -5.20
CA VAL A 594 -10.93 24.57 -5.35
C VAL A 594 -11.57 24.22 -4.01
N LEU A 595 -10.76 24.14 -2.95
CA LEU A 595 -11.26 23.83 -1.61
C LEU A 595 -12.13 24.96 -1.07
N GLU A 596 -11.77 26.22 -1.34
CA GLU A 596 -12.61 27.38 -0.97
C GLU A 596 -14.03 27.26 -1.55
N LYS A 597 -14.16 26.90 -2.83
CA LYS A 597 -15.46 26.67 -3.47
C LYS A 597 -16.23 25.50 -2.86
N VAL A 598 -15.53 24.41 -2.52
CA VAL A 598 -16.16 23.25 -1.87
C VAL A 598 -16.67 23.62 -0.47
N MET A 599 -15.92 24.39 0.30
CA MET A 599 -16.34 24.86 1.62
C MET A 599 -17.59 25.74 1.56
N LEU A 600 -17.66 26.65 0.58
CA LEU A 600 -18.83 27.54 0.40
C LEU A 600 -20.11 26.77 0.05
N ASN A 601 -19.98 25.64 -0.66
CA ASN A 601 -21.10 24.84 -1.12
C ASN A 601 -21.34 23.57 -0.29
N PHE A 602 -20.65 23.40 0.83
CA PHE A 602 -20.64 22.12 1.57
C PHE A 602 -22.05 21.68 2.02
N ASN A 603 -22.88 22.63 2.46
CA ASN A 603 -24.26 22.36 2.90
C ASN A 603 -25.24 22.00 1.77
N GLN A 604 -24.82 22.06 0.50
CA GLN A 604 -25.64 21.62 -0.64
C GLN A 604 -25.40 20.15 -1.01
N ALA A 605 -24.42 19.49 -0.37
CA ALA A 605 -24.01 18.11 -0.65
C ALA A 605 -24.48 17.10 0.41
N GLU A 606 -25.03 17.56 1.54
CA GLU A 606 -25.92 16.77 2.42
C GLU A 606 -27.33 16.69 1.81
#